data_AF-A0A0S7ZMW8-F1
#
_entry.id   AF-A0A0S7ZMW8-F1
#
_cell.length_a   1.000
_cell.length_b   1.000
_cell.length_c   1.000
_cell.angle_alpha   90.00
_cell.angle_beta   90.00
_cell.angle_gamma   90.00
#
_symmetry.space_group_name_H-M   'P 1'
#
loop_
_entity.id
_entity.type
_entity.pdbx_description
1 polymer ?
#
loop_
_entity_poly.entity_id
_entity_poly.type
_entity_poly.pdbx_seq_one_letter_code
_entity_poly.pdbx_strand_id
1 'polypeptide(L)'
;MVSAENLLEVYELALSNDATMKAAQFEFEAAREAIPQARAGLLPDISIRLQRTKVNQDVRASENPTIPEGKSSFPNENHSLSLSQPIFDYSSWVRFSQAKISVKQAETEFRVAQQELIMNVAETYFKA
;
A
#
# COMPACT_ATOMS: atom_id res chain seq x y z
N MET A 1 -19.04 6.59 -46.54
CA MET A 1 -17.81 6.92 -45.80
C MET A 1 -18.19 7.29 -44.37
N VAL A 2 -18.64 6.33 -43.53
CA VAL A 2 -19.09 6.60 -42.13
C VAL A 2 -18.81 5.38 -41.24
N SER A 3 -17.64 4.74 -41.37
CA SER A 3 -17.27 3.59 -40.52
C SER A 3 -16.17 3.90 -39.51
N ALA A 4 -15.18 4.71 -39.88
CA ALA A 4 -14.05 5.01 -39.00
C ALA A 4 -14.42 5.98 -37.85
N GLU A 5 -15.30 6.96 -38.12
CA GLU A 5 -15.82 7.87 -37.09
C GLU A 5 -16.59 7.12 -35.99
N ASN A 6 -17.38 6.13 -36.39
CA ASN A 6 -18.24 5.36 -35.48
C ASN A 6 -17.45 4.37 -34.60
N LEU A 7 -16.39 3.74 -35.13
CA LEU A 7 -15.57 2.79 -34.35
C LEU A 7 -14.78 3.49 -33.23
N LEU A 8 -14.24 4.68 -33.51
CA LEU A 8 -13.48 5.46 -32.54
C LEU A 8 -14.40 5.98 -31.42
N GLU A 9 -15.61 6.38 -31.77
CA GLU A 9 -16.65 6.82 -30.82
C GLU A 9 -17.14 5.66 -29.93
N VAL A 10 -17.34 4.45 -30.49
CA VAL A 10 -17.68 3.24 -29.71
C VAL A 10 -16.52 2.83 -28.78
N TYR A 11 -15.27 2.98 -29.23
CA TYR A 11 -14.09 2.72 -28.40
C TYR A 11 -13.97 3.69 -27.22
N GLU A 12 -14.19 4.99 -27.42
CA GLU A 12 -14.20 5.98 -26.34
C GLU A 12 -15.34 5.74 -25.34
N LEU A 13 -16.51 5.34 -25.82
CA LEU A 13 -17.63 4.94 -24.98
C LEU A 13 -17.32 3.67 -24.17
N ALA A 14 -16.64 2.70 -24.77
CA ALA A 14 -16.21 1.48 -24.09
C ALA A 14 -15.13 1.78 -23.04
N LEU A 15 -14.13 2.61 -23.34
CA LEU A 15 -13.11 3.05 -22.37
C LEU A 15 -13.70 3.67 -21.11
N SER A 16 -14.78 4.44 -21.25
CA SER A 16 -15.43 5.13 -20.13
C SER A 16 -16.41 4.25 -19.35
N ASN A 17 -16.92 3.15 -19.92
CA ASN A 17 -17.98 2.34 -19.33
C ASN A 17 -17.60 0.87 -19.06
N ASP A 18 -16.50 0.38 -19.61
CA ASP A 18 -16.08 -1.01 -19.44
C ASP A 18 -15.54 -1.26 -18.03
N ALA A 19 -16.20 -2.18 -17.31
CA ALA A 19 -15.84 -2.52 -15.93
C ALA A 19 -14.51 -3.27 -15.84
N THR A 20 -14.17 -4.07 -16.86
CA THR A 20 -12.92 -4.84 -16.93
C THR A 20 -11.74 -3.90 -17.12
N MET A 21 -11.86 -2.92 -18.01
CA MET A 21 -10.84 -1.90 -18.25
C MET A 21 -10.59 -1.05 -17.01
N LYS A 22 -11.65 -0.64 -16.30
CA LYS A 22 -11.54 0.08 -15.03
C LYS A 22 -10.89 -0.76 -13.94
N ALA A 23 -11.24 -2.05 -13.84
CA ALA A 23 -10.61 -2.97 -12.89
C ALA A 23 -9.10 -3.07 -13.16
N ALA A 24 -8.69 -3.32 -14.41
CA ALA A 24 -7.29 -3.37 -14.81
C ALA A 24 -6.54 -2.05 -14.53
N GLN A 25 -7.20 -0.91 -14.71
CA GLN A 25 -6.63 0.39 -14.35
C GLN A 25 -6.36 0.49 -12.84
N PHE A 26 -7.34 0.17 -12.00
CA PHE A 26 -7.17 0.24 -10.55
C PHE A 26 -6.17 -0.78 -10.03
N GLU A 27 -6.07 -1.96 -10.64
CA GLU A 27 -5.03 -2.95 -10.36
C GLU A 27 -3.64 -2.40 -10.68
N PHE A 28 -3.47 -1.74 -11.83
CA PHE A 28 -2.21 -1.09 -12.18
C PHE A 28 -1.87 0.06 -11.22
N GLU A 29 -2.85 0.90 -10.87
CA GLU A 29 -2.66 1.98 -9.90
C GLU A 29 -2.25 1.44 -8.52
N ALA A 30 -2.90 0.38 -8.04
CA ALA A 30 -2.52 -0.30 -6.81
C ALA A 30 -1.10 -0.89 -6.89
N ALA A 31 -0.74 -1.50 -8.03
CA ALA A 31 0.60 -2.02 -8.24
C ALA A 31 1.65 -0.90 -8.21
N ARG A 32 1.38 0.27 -8.81
CA ARG A 32 2.29 1.41 -8.83
C ARG A 32 2.71 1.88 -7.44
N GLU A 33 1.84 1.73 -6.44
CA GLU A 33 2.15 2.06 -5.04
C GLU A 33 3.22 1.15 -4.41
N ALA A 34 3.57 0.03 -5.04
CA ALA A 34 4.68 -0.82 -4.59
C ALA A 34 6.04 -0.09 -4.64
N ILE A 35 6.25 0.81 -5.62
CA ILE A 35 7.50 1.58 -5.72
C ILE A 35 7.71 2.53 -4.53
N PRO A 36 6.76 3.43 -4.19
CA PRO A 36 6.93 4.30 -3.03
C PRO A 36 6.99 3.52 -1.72
N GLN A 37 6.24 2.42 -1.58
CA GLN A 37 6.34 1.54 -0.40
C GLN A 37 7.73 0.92 -0.25
N ALA A 38 8.30 0.37 -1.34
CA ALA A 38 9.64 -0.19 -1.30
C ALA A 38 10.72 0.89 -1.10
N ARG A 39 10.51 2.10 -1.64
CA ARG A 39 11.38 3.26 -1.41
C ARG A 39 11.39 3.70 0.04
N ALA A 40 10.27 3.59 0.77
CA ALA A 40 10.18 3.97 2.17
C ALA A 40 11.21 3.21 3.03
N GLY A 41 11.53 1.96 2.70
CA GLY A 41 12.57 1.18 3.38
C GLY A 41 14.00 1.71 3.21
N LEU A 42 14.24 2.63 2.27
CA LEU A 42 15.53 3.31 2.08
C LEU A 42 15.61 4.66 2.81
N LEU A 43 14.51 5.11 3.41
CA LEU A 43 14.41 6.39 4.08
C LEU A 43 14.43 6.19 5.60
N PRO A 44 14.72 7.24 6.39
CA PRO A 44 14.54 7.19 7.83
C PRO A 44 13.07 6.95 8.20
N ASP A 45 12.85 6.09 9.19
CA ASP A 45 11.54 5.87 9.80
C ASP A 45 11.43 6.65 11.10
N ILE A 46 10.29 7.29 11.33
CA ILE A 46 9.98 8.03 12.55
C ILE A 46 8.71 7.45 13.16
N SER A 47 8.79 6.97 14.39
CA SER A 47 7.65 6.42 15.11
C SER A 47 7.46 7.08 16.48
N ILE A 48 6.19 7.36 16.80
CA ILE A 48 5.77 7.84 18.11
C ILE A 48 4.89 6.77 18.76
N ARG A 49 5.19 6.43 20.01
CA ARG A 49 4.39 5.51 20.82
C ARG A 49 4.01 6.21 22.12
N LEU A 50 2.70 6.28 22.37
CA LEU A 50 2.10 6.78 23.60
C LEU A 50 1.37 5.62 24.25
N GLN A 51 1.76 5.27 25.47
CA GLN A 51 1.19 4.16 26.22
C GLN A 51 0.73 4.67 27.58
N ARG A 52 -0.48 4.28 27.98
CA ARG A 52 -1.00 4.50 29.32
C ARG A 52 -1.51 3.17 29.85
N THR A 53 -1.02 2.77 31.01
CA THR A 53 -1.36 1.50 31.64
C THR A 53 -1.71 1.78 33.10
N LYS A 54 -2.88 1.32 33.55
CA LYS A 54 -3.23 1.36 34.97
C LYS A 54 -2.62 0.14 35.65
N VAL A 55 -1.71 0.38 36.59
CA VAL A 55 -1.07 -0.69 37.37
C VAL A 55 -1.82 -0.80 38.70
N ASN A 56 -2.38 -1.99 38.96
CA ASN A 56 -2.88 -2.35 40.28
C ASN A 56 -1.93 -3.41 40.85
N GLN A 57 -1.30 -3.13 41.99
CA GLN A 57 -0.38 -4.04 42.65
C GLN A 57 -0.87 -4.35 44.07
N ASP A 58 -0.64 -5.59 44.50
CA ASP A 58 -0.89 -6.07 45.85
C ASP A 58 0.44 -6.59 46.41
N VAL A 59 1.08 -5.78 47.26
CA VAL A 59 2.42 -6.05 47.80
C VAL A 59 2.27 -6.79 49.12
N ARG A 60 2.58 -8.09 49.11
CA ARG A 60 2.41 -9.00 50.28
C ARG A 60 3.57 -9.00 51.26
N ALA A 61 4.76 -8.63 50.80
CA ALA A 61 5.96 -8.45 51.62
C ALA A 61 6.89 -7.48 50.89
N SER A 62 7.45 -6.50 51.60
CA SER A 62 8.40 -5.54 51.03
C SER A 62 9.62 -5.37 51.92
N GLU A 63 10.80 -5.75 51.42
CA GLU A 63 12.08 -5.46 52.08
C GLU A 63 12.55 -4.01 51.82
N ASN A 64 11.82 -3.26 50.98
CA ASN A 64 12.14 -1.89 50.64
C ASN A 64 11.31 -0.91 51.51
N PRO A 65 11.95 -0.11 52.40
CA PRO A 65 11.24 0.79 53.31
C PRO A 65 10.45 1.91 52.60
N THR A 66 10.64 2.11 51.29
CA THR A 66 9.91 3.10 50.48
C THR A 66 8.67 2.55 49.77
N ILE A 67 8.46 1.24 49.75
CA ILE A 67 7.27 0.60 49.17
C ILE A 67 6.47 -0.04 50.30
N PRO A 68 5.38 0.60 50.77
CA PRO A 68 4.55 0.03 51.83
C PRO A 68 3.83 -1.23 51.36
N GLU A 69 3.66 -2.18 52.28
CA GLU A 69 2.84 -3.37 52.06
C GLU A 69 1.37 -2.97 51.88
N GLY A 70 0.65 -3.69 51.01
CA GLY A 70 -0.76 -3.44 50.70
C GLY A 70 -1.07 -3.17 49.22
N LYS A 71 -2.28 -2.66 48.97
CA LYS A 71 -2.80 -2.41 47.61
C LYS A 71 -2.44 -1.01 47.14
N SER A 72 -1.84 -0.92 45.97
CA SER A 72 -1.57 0.36 45.30
C SER A 72 -2.10 0.34 43.87
N SER A 73 -2.66 1.47 43.43
CA SER A 73 -3.15 1.66 42.07
C SER A 73 -2.62 2.99 41.57
N PHE A 74 -1.81 2.96 40.50
CA PHE A 74 -1.26 4.17 39.89
C PHE A 74 -1.27 4.07 38.36
N PRO A 75 -1.41 5.21 37.66
CA PRO A 75 -1.20 5.26 36.23
C PRO A 75 0.30 5.15 35.92
N ASN A 76 0.63 4.37 34.91
CA ASN A 76 1.94 4.32 34.29
C ASN A 76 1.79 4.87 32.86
N GLU A 77 2.50 5.96 32.57
CA GLU A 77 2.46 6.64 31.27
C GLU A 77 3.85 6.58 30.65
N ASN A 78 3.93 6.10 29.43
CA ASN A 78 5.17 5.98 28.68
C ASN A 78 5.01 6.62 27.30
N HIS A 79 5.88 7.58 27.00
CA HIS A 79 5.89 8.30 25.73
C HIS A 79 7.28 8.14 25.11
N SER A 80 7.35 7.61 23.90
CA SER A 80 8.61 7.39 23.20
C SER A 80 8.53 7.88 21.76
N LEU A 81 9.55 8.63 21.34
CA LEU A 81 9.81 9.00 19.95
C LEU A 81 11.07 8.27 19.49
N SER A 82 11.00 7.58 18.35
CA SER A 82 12.12 6.83 17.77
C SER A 82 12.36 7.25 16.33
N LEU A 83 13.62 7.51 15.98
CA LEU A 83 14.09 7.78 14.61
C LEU A 83 15.10 6.68 14.25
N SER A 84 14.84 5.93 13.18
CA SER A 84 15.71 4.87 12.69
C SER A 84 16.15 5.17 11.26
N GLN A 85 17.45 5.30 11.02
CA GLN A 85 18.02 5.52 9.69
C GLN A 85 18.95 4.37 9.29
N PRO A 86 18.68 3.68 8.17
CA PRO A 86 19.63 2.72 7.63
C PRO A 86 20.85 3.45 7.07
N ILE A 87 22.06 3.11 7.55
CA ILE A 87 23.31 3.62 6.97
C ILE A 87 23.67 2.84 5.69
N PHE A 88 23.49 1.51 5.71
CA PHE A 88 23.64 0.64 4.55
C PHE A 88 22.78 -0.61 4.69
N ASP A 89 21.83 -0.81 3.76
CA ASP A 89 20.99 -2.02 3.69
C ASP A 89 20.78 -2.42 2.23
N TYR A 90 21.60 -3.37 1.77
CA TYR A 90 21.50 -3.90 0.40
C TYR A 90 20.15 -4.59 0.14
N SER A 91 19.52 -5.20 1.15
CA SER A 91 18.24 -5.88 0.99
C SER A 91 17.13 -4.89 0.63
N SER A 92 17.15 -3.68 1.21
CA SER A 92 16.20 -2.61 0.86
C SER A 92 16.39 -2.12 -0.57
N TRP A 93 17.62 -2.04 -1.06
CA TRP A 93 17.91 -1.68 -2.46
C TRP A 93 17.39 -2.74 -3.44
N VAL A 94 17.58 -4.02 -3.12
CA VAL A 94 17.05 -5.12 -3.92
C VAL A 94 15.52 -5.09 -3.95
N ARG A 95 14.86 -4.89 -2.80
CA ARG A 95 13.40 -4.74 -2.72
C ARG A 95 12.89 -3.58 -3.57
N PHE A 96 13.57 -2.43 -3.56
CA PHE A 96 13.20 -1.29 -4.40
C PHE A 96 13.34 -1.59 -5.90
N SER A 97 14.40 -2.28 -6.31
CA SER A 97 14.57 -2.72 -7.69
C SER A 97 13.51 -3.75 -8.12
N GLN A 98 13.19 -4.72 -7.24
CA GLN A 98 12.14 -5.70 -7.48
C GLN A 98 10.76 -5.04 -7.64
N ALA A 99 10.44 -4.05 -6.80
CA ALA A 99 9.18 -3.30 -6.91
C ALA A 99 9.04 -2.60 -8.27
N LYS A 100 10.12 -2.02 -8.81
CA LYS A 100 10.10 -1.42 -10.16
C LYS A 100 9.79 -2.44 -11.24
N ILE A 101 10.39 -3.64 -11.16
CA ILE A 101 10.14 -4.72 -12.12
C ILE A 101 8.69 -5.20 -12.01
N SER A 102 8.18 -5.37 -10.78
CA SER A 102 6.79 -5.75 -10.54
C SER A 102 5.79 -4.73 -11.10
N VAL A 103 6.04 -3.43 -10.92
CA VAL A 103 5.20 -2.38 -11.52
C VAL A 103 5.28 -2.41 -13.05
N LYS A 104 6.47 -2.70 -13.60
CA LYS A 104 6.62 -2.82 -15.05
C LYS A 104 5.85 -4.01 -15.63
N GLN A 105 5.77 -5.10 -14.88
CA GLN A 105 4.91 -6.24 -15.22
C GLN A 105 3.44 -5.82 -15.21
N ALA A 106 2.95 -5.20 -14.14
CA ALA A 106 1.57 -4.73 -14.04
C ALA A 106 1.21 -3.71 -15.15
N GLU A 107 2.15 -2.84 -15.54
CA GLU A 107 2.00 -1.94 -16.69
C GLU A 107 1.78 -2.73 -18.00
N THR A 108 2.49 -3.84 -18.15
CA THR A 108 2.38 -4.70 -19.34
C THR A 108 1.03 -5.43 -19.35
N GLU A 109 0.58 -5.94 -18.21
CA GLU A 109 -0.74 -6.57 -18.05
C GLU A 109 -1.87 -5.58 -18.35
N PHE A 110 -1.76 -4.34 -17.87
CA PHE A 110 -2.69 -3.27 -18.20
C PHE A 110 -2.72 -2.96 -19.70
N ARG A 111 -1.56 -2.93 -20.37
CA ARG A 111 -1.47 -2.74 -21.83
C ARG A 111 -2.08 -3.91 -22.61
N VAL A 112 -2.02 -5.14 -22.08
CA VAL A 112 -2.71 -6.30 -22.68
C VAL A 112 -4.21 -6.11 -22.58
N ALA A 113 -4.74 -5.74 -21.41
CA ALA A 113 -6.17 -5.45 -21.24
C ALA A 113 -6.67 -4.33 -22.18
N GLN A 114 -5.85 -3.30 -22.42
CA GLN A 114 -6.14 -2.27 -23.43
C GLN A 114 -6.24 -2.84 -24.84
N GLN A 115 -5.34 -3.75 -25.24
CA GLN A 115 -5.38 -4.38 -26.55
C GLN A 115 -6.59 -5.32 -26.71
N GLU A 116 -6.94 -6.05 -25.66
CA GLU A 116 -8.15 -6.89 -25.63
C GLU A 116 -9.41 -6.05 -25.80
N LEU A 117 -9.51 -4.89 -25.15
CA LEU A 117 -10.62 -3.96 -25.33
C LEU A 117 -10.74 -3.50 -26.80
N ILE A 118 -9.62 -3.12 -27.43
CA ILE A 118 -9.60 -2.72 -28.84
C ILE A 118 -10.10 -3.86 -29.73
N MET A 119 -9.63 -5.10 -29.49
CA MET A 119 -10.02 -6.26 -30.27
C MET A 119 -11.51 -6.60 -30.09
N ASN A 120 -12.01 -6.56 -28.85
CA ASN A 120 -13.42 -6.81 -28.54
C ASN A 120 -14.35 -5.78 -29.19
N VAL A 121 -13.98 -4.49 -29.16
CA VAL A 121 -14.73 -3.41 -29.82
C VAL A 121 -14.74 -3.60 -31.33
N ALA A 122 -13.58 -3.90 -31.93
CA ALA A 122 -13.47 -4.17 -33.36
C ALA A 122 -14.31 -5.39 -33.78
N GLU A 123 -14.20 -6.52 -33.07
CA GLU A 123 -15.00 -7.70 -33.35
C GLU A 123 -16.50 -7.45 -33.23
N THR A 124 -16.93 -6.75 -32.17
CA THR A 124 -18.35 -6.44 -31.96
C THR A 124 -18.87 -5.53 -33.06
N TYR A 125 -18.09 -4.53 -33.47
CA TYR A 125 -18.44 -3.60 -34.54
C TYR A 125 -18.55 -4.30 -35.91
N PHE A 126 -17.63 -5.20 -36.25
CA PHE A 126 -17.66 -5.90 -37.54
C PHE A 126 -18.64 -7.10 -37.58
N LYS A 127 -19.12 -7.58 -36.43
CA LYS A 127 -20.18 -8.59 -36.32
C LYS A 127 -21.60 -7.98 -36.33
N ALA A 128 -21.73 -6.68 -36.03
CA ALA A 128 -22.97 -5.92 -36.11
C ALA A 128 -23.26 -5.47 -37.54
#